data_AF-A0A537V7Q2-F1
#
_entry.id   AF-A0A537V7Q2-F1
#
_cell.length_a   1.000
_cell.length_b   1.000
_cell.length_c   1.000
_cell.angle_alpha   90.00
_cell.angle_beta   90.00
_cell.angle_gamma   90.00
#
_symmetry.space_group_name_H-M   'P 1'
#
loop_
_entity.id
_entity.type
_entity.pdbx_description
1 polymer ?
#
loop_
_entity_poly.entity_id
_entity_poly.type
_entity_poly.pdbx_seq_one_letter_code
_entity_poly.pdbx_strand_id
1 'polypeptide(L)'
;MRAALFVAAGLAGAGLASFLALSAGEYGGGANAAPATPKSTPALPVPAITVVKKTVPLYLDYVGMTEPIRTVTLQAKVTGYLAVQAAGDGADVKTGDLIYRIDPRDYQAALDQAKAQVQRDQ
;
A
#
# COMPACT_ATOMS: atom_id res chain seq x y z
N MET A 1 -21.70 -46.66 -9.88
CA MET A 1 -21.81 -48.13 -10.10
C MET A 1 -20.76 -48.78 -9.22
N ARG A 2 -21.14 -49.33 -8.04
CA ARG A 2 -21.26 -50.79 -7.76
C ARG A 2 -20.00 -51.58 -8.14
N ALA A 3 -19.43 -52.52 -7.40
CA ALA A 3 -19.52 -53.08 -6.06
C ALA A 3 -18.49 -54.23 -6.04
N ALA A 4 -17.93 -54.58 -4.88
CA ALA A 4 -17.47 -55.91 -4.45
C ALA A 4 -16.48 -56.75 -5.31
N LEU A 5 -15.42 -57.28 -4.67
CA LEU A 5 -15.28 -58.74 -4.44
C LEU A 5 -14.10 -59.06 -3.51
N PHE A 6 -14.37 -59.86 -2.47
CA PHE A 6 -13.43 -60.62 -1.63
C PHE A 6 -13.64 -62.13 -1.90
N VAL A 7 -12.76 -62.99 -1.35
CA VAL A 7 -12.78 -64.48 -1.18
C VAL A 7 -11.60 -65.13 -1.93
N ALA A 8 -10.54 -65.74 -1.33
CA ALA A 8 -10.34 -66.79 -0.30
C ALA A 8 -10.35 -68.25 -0.84
N ALA A 9 -9.19 -68.93 -0.80
CA ALA A 9 -8.95 -70.39 -0.93
C ALA A 9 -7.48 -70.65 -0.52
N GLY A 10 -7.04 -71.70 0.20
CA GLY A 10 -7.65 -72.90 0.78
C GLY A 10 -6.61 -73.58 1.70
N LEU A 11 -7.08 -74.35 2.68
CA LEU A 11 -6.32 -75.08 3.70
C LEU A 11 -5.75 -76.43 3.21
N ALA A 12 -4.66 -76.89 3.86
CA ALA A 12 -4.52 -78.20 4.55
C ALA A 12 -3.27 -79.04 4.19
N GLY A 13 -2.54 -79.49 5.23
CA GLY A 13 -1.78 -80.76 5.17
C GLY A 13 -0.53 -80.91 6.06
N ALA A 14 -0.71 -81.47 7.27
CA ALA A 14 0.23 -82.28 8.09
C ALA A 14 1.54 -81.63 8.62
N GLY A 15 1.98 -81.79 9.87
CA GLY A 15 1.66 -82.73 10.95
C GLY A 15 2.92 -83.48 11.40
N LEU A 16 3.29 -83.38 12.68
CA LEU A 16 3.97 -84.43 13.46
C LEU A 16 5.42 -84.84 13.09
N ALA A 17 6.41 -83.94 13.13
CA ALA A 17 7.83 -84.38 13.03
C ALA A 17 8.86 -83.69 13.94
N SER A 18 8.51 -82.78 14.85
CA SER A 18 9.53 -82.18 15.75
C SER A 18 9.06 -81.96 17.18
N PHE A 19 8.30 -82.93 17.67
CA PHE A 19 8.05 -83.24 19.08
C PHE A 19 9.33 -83.77 19.79
N LEU A 20 10.52 -83.30 19.41
CA LEU A 20 11.82 -83.85 19.83
C LEU A 20 12.83 -82.79 20.34
N ALA A 21 12.39 -81.55 20.55
CA ALA A 21 13.20 -80.53 21.23
C ALA A 21 12.54 -80.02 22.54
N LEU A 22 11.61 -80.79 23.09
CA LEU A 22 11.12 -80.65 24.46
C LEU A 22 11.96 -81.57 25.35
N SER A 23 12.96 -81.04 26.07
CA SER A 23 13.30 -81.46 27.46
C SER A 23 14.71 -81.04 27.94
N ALA A 24 14.99 -79.75 27.99
CA ALA A 24 15.95 -79.21 28.97
C ALA A 24 15.51 -77.76 29.21
N GLY A 25 14.65 -77.51 30.19
CA GLY A 25 15.08 -77.19 31.55
C GLY A 25 15.50 -75.70 31.56
N GLU A 26 14.95 -74.79 32.36
CA GLU A 26 14.30 -74.86 33.64
C GLU A 26 13.76 -73.44 33.93
N TYR A 27 12.69 -73.37 34.72
CA TYR A 27 12.33 -72.32 35.68
C TYR A 27 12.57 -70.82 35.36
N GLY A 28 11.45 -70.10 35.30
CA GLY A 28 11.28 -68.94 36.18
C GLY A 28 11.00 -67.59 35.52
N GLY A 29 9.94 -66.94 36.01
CA GLY A 29 9.90 -65.49 36.15
C GLY A 29 9.30 -64.72 34.98
N GLY A 30 8.05 -64.28 35.13
CA GLY A 30 7.31 -63.57 34.11
C GLY A 30 7.70 -62.11 33.86
N ALA A 31 7.17 -61.60 32.77
CA ALA A 31 6.57 -60.26 32.65
C ALA A 31 5.91 -60.18 31.26
N ASN A 32 4.60 -60.39 31.21
CA ASN A 32 3.82 -60.14 30.00
C ASN A 32 3.81 -58.62 29.72
N ALA A 33 4.64 -58.19 28.77
CA ALA A 33 4.60 -56.83 28.24
C ALA A 33 3.43 -56.71 27.25
N ALA A 34 2.25 -56.36 27.75
CA ALA A 34 1.15 -55.93 26.89
C ALA A 34 1.44 -54.51 26.39
N PRO A 35 1.41 -54.24 25.07
CA PRO A 35 1.58 -52.89 24.56
C PRO A 35 0.38 -52.03 24.97
N ALA A 36 0.65 -50.96 25.72
CA ALA A 36 -0.35 -49.98 26.09
C ALA A 36 -0.90 -49.28 24.83
N THR A 37 -2.14 -49.58 24.48
CA THR A 37 -2.89 -48.84 23.47
C THR A 37 -3.02 -47.37 23.90
N PRO A 38 -2.66 -46.39 23.05
CA PRO A 38 -2.81 -44.99 23.37
C PRO A 38 -4.31 -44.68 23.55
N LYS A 39 -4.65 -44.17 24.74
CA LYS A 39 -6.00 -43.72 25.09
C LYS A 39 -6.38 -42.57 24.14
N SER A 40 -7.33 -42.82 23.24
CA SER A 40 -7.92 -41.79 22.38
C SER A 40 -8.64 -40.77 23.27
N THR A 41 -8.10 -39.56 23.35
CA THR A 41 -8.80 -38.39 23.89
C THR A 41 -9.91 -38.00 22.91
N PRO A 42 -11.15 -37.74 23.35
CA PRO A 42 -12.19 -37.22 22.49
C PRO A 42 -11.74 -35.89 21.87
N ALA A 43 -11.77 -35.80 20.54
CA ALA A 43 -11.47 -34.55 19.84
C ALA A 43 -12.56 -33.53 20.17
N LEU A 44 -12.19 -32.47 20.89
CA LEU A 44 -13.09 -31.35 21.14
C LEU A 44 -13.33 -30.63 19.80
N PRO A 45 -14.59 -30.48 19.34
CA PRO A 45 -14.87 -29.80 18.09
C PRO A 45 -14.56 -28.31 18.23
N VAL A 46 -13.58 -27.85 17.46
CA VAL A 46 -13.22 -26.43 17.33
C VAL A 46 -13.87 -25.86 16.07
N PRO A 47 -14.43 -24.64 16.13
CA PRO A 47 -14.95 -24.00 14.93
C PRO A 47 -13.80 -23.65 13.99
N ALA A 48 -13.86 -24.15 12.75
CA ALA A 48 -12.93 -23.83 11.69
C ALA A 48 -13.68 -23.14 10.53
N ILE A 49 -13.04 -22.15 9.92
CA ILE A 49 -13.55 -21.44 8.75
C ILE A 49 -12.64 -21.68 7.55
N THR A 50 -13.23 -21.81 6.35
CA THR A 50 -12.48 -22.00 5.10
C THR A 50 -11.96 -20.67 4.57
N VAL A 51 -10.64 -20.56 4.36
CA VAL A 51 -10.00 -19.37 3.78
C VAL A 51 -10.11 -19.41 2.26
N VAL A 52 -10.69 -18.37 1.65
CA VAL A 52 -10.76 -18.19 0.20
C VAL A 52 -9.81 -17.08 -0.22
N LYS A 53 -8.89 -17.37 -1.15
CA LYS A 53 -7.98 -16.37 -1.72
C LYS A 53 -8.73 -15.56 -2.77
N LYS A 54 -8.77 -14.24 -2.59
CA LYS A 54 -9.34 -13.30 -3.56
C LYS A 54 -8.34 -12.19 -3.83
N THR A 55 -8.14 -11.86 -5.10
CA THR A 55 -7.33 -10.69 -5.47
C THR A 55 -8.08 -9.43 -5.10
N VAL A 56 -7.48 -8.61 -4.25
CA VAL A 56 -7.99 -7.29 -3.87
C VAL A 56 -7.01 -6.22 -4.36
N PRO A 57 -7.51 -5.11 -4.94
CA PRO A 57 -6.64 -4.01 -5.31
C PRO A 57 -6.08 -3.34 -4.05
N LEU A 58 -4.79 -3.00 -4.09
CA LEU A 58 -4.13 -2.22 -3.05
C LEU A 58 -4.15 -0.74 -3.49
N TYR A 59 -4.85 0.09 -2.72
CA TYR A 59 -4.84 1.54 -2.89
C TYR A 59 -3.80 2.15 -1.95
N LEU A 60 -3.02 3.09 -2.45
CA LEU A 60 -2.06 3.84 -1.66
C LEU A 60 -2.44 5.31 -1.73
N ASP A 61 -2.86 5.85 -0.60
CA ASP A 61 -3.19 7.25 -0.46
C ASP A 61 -1.94 8.02 -0.02
N TYR A 62 -1.60 9.04 -0.78
CA TYR A 62 -0.47 9.92 -0.49
C TYR A 62 -0.97 11.35 -0.31
N VAL A 63 -0.43 12.01 0.70
CA VAL A 63 -0.65 13.44 0.90
C VAL A 63 0.31 14.20 -0.02
N GLY A 64 -0.23 15.07 -0.86
CA GLY A 64 0.53 15.97 -1.72
C GLY A 64 0.20 17.42 -1.43
N MET A 65 1.14 18.32 -1.70
CA MET A 65 0.91 19.76 -1.71
C MET A 65 0.80 20.25 -3.14
N THR A 66 -0.09 21.23 -3.37
CA THR A 66 -0.25 21.89 -4.66
C THR A 66 0.53 23.20 -4.67
N GLU A 67 1.33 23.42 -5.70
CA GLU A 67 2.07 24.66 -5.91
C GLU A 67 1.57 25.39 -7.16
N PRO A 68 1.61 26.73 -7.19
CA PRO A 68 1.26 27.52 -8.37
C PRO A 68 2.25 27.24 -9.50
N ILE A 69 1.75 27.16 -10.75
CA ILE A 69 2.60 26.96 -11.94
C ILE A 69 3.57 28.12 -12.12
N ARG A 70 3.14 29.34 -11.79
CA ARG A 70 3.95 30.57 -11.86
C ARG A 70 3.55 31.51 -10.73
N THR A 71 4.56 32.06 -10.06
CA THR A 71 4.40 33.13 -9.08
C THR A 71 5.19 34.33 -9.57
N VAL A 72 4.54 35.49 -9.61
CA VAL A 72 5.17 36.76 -10.01
C VAL A 72 4.92 37.78 -8.92
N THR A 73 6.01 38.37 -8.42
CA THR A 73 5.93 39.48 -7.47
C THR A 73 5.86 40.79 -8.24
N LEU A 74 4.80 41.56 -7.99
CA LEU A 74 4.66 42.88 -8.60
C LEU A 74 5.52 43.90 -7.84
N GLN A 75 6.35 44.65 -8.57
CA GLN A 75 7.19 45.70 -8.02
C GLN A 75 7.06 46.98 -8.83
N ALA A 76 6.99 48.11 -8.14
CA ALA A 76 7.03 49.42 -8.76
C ALA A 76 8.44 49.70 -9.28
N LYS A 77 8.56 50.02 -10.58
CA LYS A 77 9.84 50.40 -11.19
C LYS A 77 10.23 51.86 -10.91
N VAL A 78 9.25 52.68 -10.54
CA VAL A 78 9.40 54.12 -10.34
C VAL A 78 8.79 54.50 -9.00
N THR A 79 9.37 55.50 -8.36
CA THR A 79 8.91 56.01 -7.08
C THR A 79 7.84 57.06 -7.31
N GLY A 80 6.74 56.98 -6.58
CA GLY A 80 5.70 58.00 -6.67
C GLY A 80 4.47 57.64 -5.84
N TYR A 81 3.50 58.53 -5.86
CA TYR A 81 2.23 58.30 -5.19
C TYR A 81 1.34 57.40 -6.04
N LEU A 82 0.67 56.44 -5.39
CA LEU A 82 -0.32 55.60 -6.06
C LEU A 82 -1.58 56.44 -6.31
N ALA A 83 -1.93 56.63 -7.58
CA ALA A 83 -3.11 57.41 -7.96
C ALA A 83 -4.37 56.55 -7.99
N VAL A 84 -4.29 55.37 -8.63
CA VAL A 84 -5.44 54.48 -8.82
C VAL A 84 -5.03 53.01 -8.71
N GLN A 85 -5.80 52.24 -7.94
CA GLN A 85 -5.84 50.78 -8.02
C GLN A 85 -6.96 50.39 -8.99
N ALA A 86 -6.59 49.86 -10.15
CA ALA A 86 -7.54 49.51 -11.22
C ALA A 86 -8.00 48.04 -11.11
N ALA A 87 -7.15 47.16 -10.59
CA ALA A 87 -7.52 45.79 -10.26
C ALA A 87 -7.55 45.62 -8.73
N GLY A 88 -8.71 45.21 -8.21
CA GLY A 88 -8.91 44.90 -6.79
C GLY A 88 -8.22 43.61 -6.38
N ASP A 89 -8.13 43.39 -5.08
CA ASP A 89 -7.49 42.20 -4.52
C ASP A 89 -8.26 40.93 -4.93
N GLY A 90 -7.53 39.91 -5.39
CA GLY A 90 -8.11 38.64 -5.85
C GLY A 90 -8.75 38.68 -7.24
N ALA A 91 -8.62 39.79 -7.98
CA ALA A 91 -9.10 39.87 -9.36
C ALA A 91 -8.21 39.07 -10.32
N ASP A 92 -8.83 38.35 -11.25
CA ASP A 92 -8.14 37.72 -12.38
C ASP A 92 -7.67 38.79 -13.38
N VAL A 93 -6.36 38.89 -13.59
CA VAL A 93 -5.75 39.84 -14.51
C VAL A 93 -4.92 39.12 -15.57
N LYS A 94 -4.90 39.67 -16.78
CA LYS A 94 -4.10 39.15 -17.89
C LYS A 94 -2.79 39.94 -18.02
N THR A 95 -1.86 39.37 -18.77
CA THR A 95 -0.62 40.07 -19.11
C THR A 95 -0.91 41.37 -19.84
N GLY A 96 -0.40 42.47 -19.29
CA GLY A 96 -0.54 43.81 -19.87
C GLY A 96 -1.71 44.63 -19.31
N ASP A 97 -2.55 44.04 -18.45
CA ASP A 97 -3.63 44.78 -17.81
C ASP A 97 -3.07 45.81 -16.82
N LEU A 98 -3.75 46.95 -16.73
CA LEU A 98 -3.42 48.00 -15.78
C LEU A 98 -3.88 47.56 -14.39
N ILE A 99 -2.93 47.23 -13.52
CA ILE A 99 -3.20 46.86 -12.12
C ILE A 99 -3.17 48.12 -11.24
N TYR A 100 -2.10 48.91 -11.37
CA TYR A 100 -1.86 50.13 -10.59
C TYR A 100 -1.39 51.26 -11.49
N ARG A 101 -1.82 52.49 -11.18
CA ARG A 101 -1.34 53.71 -11.82
C ARG A 101 -0.68 54.62 -10.80
N ILE A 102 0.60 54.91 -11.02
CA ILE A 102 1.37 55.91 -10.26
C ILE A 102 1.06 57.29 -10.85
N ASP A 103 0.97 58.32 -10.01
CA ASP A 103 0.73 59.70 -10.47
C ASP A 103 1.85 60.15 -11.43
N PRO A 104 1.53 60.54 -12.67
CA PRO A 104 2.53 60.90 -13.67
C PRO A 104 3.01 62.35 -13.58
N ARG A 105 2.47 63.23 -12.72
CA ARG A 105 2.73 64.69 -12.77
C ARG A 105 4.21 65.05 -12.77
N ASP A 106 4.99 64.49 -11.85
CA ASP A 106 6.42 64.81 -11.72
C ASP A 106 7.21 64.26 -12.92
N TYR A 107 6.83 63.07 -13.40
CA TYR A 107 7.45 62.45 -14.57
C TYR A 107 7.12 63.17 -15.88
N GLN A 108 5.90 63.67 -16.00
CA GLN A 108 5.46 64.45 -17.14
C GLN A 108 6.19 65.79 -17.19
N ALA A 109 6.30 66.50 -16.06
CA ALA A 109 7.04 67.76 -15.98
C ALA A 109 8.52 67.58 -16.34
N ALA A 110 9.18 66.52 -15.83
CA ALA A 110 10.56 66.21 -16.17
C ALA A 110 10.75 65.89 -17.66
N LEU A 111 9.80 65.15 -18.25
CA LEU A 111 9.80 64.82 -19.66
C LEU A 111 9.60 66.06 -20.54
N ASP A 112 8.71 66.96 -20.15
CA ASP A 112 8.46 68.21 -20.87
C ASP A 112 9.68 69.15 -20.79
N GLN A 113 10.34 69.22 -19.62
CA GLN A 113 11.60 69.94 -19.46
C GLN A 113 12.71 69.37 -20.36
N ALA A 114 12.87 68.04 -20.41
CA ALA A 114 13.88 67.40 -21.25
C ALA A 114 13.61 67.64 -22.75
N LYS A 115 12.35 67.59 -23.18
CA LYS A 115 11.94 67.92 -24.56
C LYS A 115 12.24 69.37 -24.91
N ALA A 116 11.92 70.31 -24.01
CA ALA A 116 12.23 71.73 -24.23
C ALA A 116 13.74 71.97 -24.33
N GLN A 117 14.55 71.26 -23.54
CA GLN A 117 16.00 71.35 -23.64
C GLN A 117 16.52 70.86 -24.99
N VAL A 118 16.04 69.70 -25.47
CA VAL A 118 16.38 69.20 -26.81
C VAL A 118 15.96 70.17 -27.91
N GLN A 119 14.80 70.81 -27.80
CA GLN A 119 14.34 71.82 -28.78
C GLN A 119 15.16 73.11 -28.76
N ARG A 120 15.77 73.46 -27.62
CA ARG A 120 16.70 74.61 -27.56
C ARG A 120 18.08 74.28 -28.11
N ASP A 121 18.49 73.01 -28.02
CA ASP A 121 19.80 72.54 -28.46
C ASP A 121 19.82 72.11 -29.95
N GLN A 122 18.65 72.02 -30.59
CA GLN A 122 18.46 71.83 -32.04
C GLN A 122 18.33 73.17 -32.77
#